data_AF-I0YTV5-F1
#
_entry.id   AF-I0YTV5-F1
#
_cell.length_a   1.000
_cell.length_b   1.000
_cell.length_c   1.000
_cell.angle_alpha   90.00
_cell.angle_beta   90.00
_cell.angle_gamma   90.00
#
_symmetry.space_group_name_H-M   'P 1'
#
loop_
_entity.id
_entity.type
_entity.pdbx_description
1 polymer ?
#
loop_
_entity_poly.entity_id
_entity_poly.type
_entity_poly.pdbx_seq_one_letter_code
_entity_poly.pdbx_strand_id
1 'polypeptide(L)'
;MQALAPLERYPTKVAIRVLTNQPQRLRLALQSWSSQALVCSPEAALSHRYQLAFAHRTYMEEALKSTDPEYTAFIYLESDIRLSWRALLGWAADEPVLSRLGFQRAFYRVEPIEQNGLLGLTDQMERVQLATYPRTVRTRAMLGEEIVQEKYFLQLPNPYMGMWIADRDRLVNFTTSLQWTKEIDPWDTREMAACGLQFIGTPDGFVSSAVVPYDPESGQLDADSAVEHLSNKYCGAHTRDGMTLDVYKVENPTARHCRISVESFLV
;
A
#
# COMPACT_ATOMS: atom_id res chain seq x y z
N MET A 1 -18.74 -28.20 4.74
CA MET A 1 -17.99 -27.79 3.52
C MET A 1 -18.82 -26.75 2.78
N GLN A 2 -18.87 -25.51 3.31
CA GLN A 2 -19.53 -24.40 2.63
C GLN A 2 -18.51 -23.74 1.72
N ALA A 3 -18.85 -23.61 0.45
CA ALA A 3 -18.04 -22.97 -0.56
C ALA A 3 -17.73 -21.53 -0.12
N LEU A 4 -16.45 -21.16 -0.14
CA LEU A 4 -16.03 -19.76 -0.22
C LEU A 4 -16.87 -19.12 -1.31
N ALA A 5 -17.66 -18.10 -0.95
CA ALA A 5 -18.43 -17.36 -1.94
C ALA A 5 -17.49 -16.97 -3.09
N PRO A 6 -17.84 -17.24 -4.36
CA PRO A 6 -16.99 -16.91 -5.46
C PRO A 6 -16.67 -15.41 -5.37
N LEU A 7 -15.38 -15.08 -5.47
CA LEU A 7 -14.79 -13.72 -5.54
C LEU A 7 -15.33 -12.89 -6.74
N GLU A 8 -16.46 -13.27 -7.33
CA GLU A 8 -17.04 -12.72 -8.55
C GLU A 8 -17.89 -11.47 -8.32
N ARG A 9 -18.19 -11.10 -7.08
CA ARG A 9 -18.98 -9.88 -6.80
C ARG A 9 -18.53 -9.17 -5.53
N TYR A 10 -17.37 -8.51 -5.58
CA TYR A 10 -17.28 -7.23 -4.88
C TYR A 10 -18.04 -6.20 -5.75
N PRO A 11 -19.18 -5.64 -5.30
CA PRO A 11 -19.88 -4.57 -6.01
C PRO A 11 -19.13 -3.24 -5.91
N THR A 12 -17.80 -3.28 -5.87
CA THR A 12 -16.95 -2.11 -5.69
C THR A 12 -16.65 -1.57 -7.09
N LYS A 13 -17.50 -0.66 -7.57
CA LYS A 13 -17.08 0.25 -8.63
C LYS A 13 -16.02 1.16 -8.04
N VAL A 14 -14.76 0.83 -8.29
CA VAL A 14 -13.65 1.68 -7.85
C VAL A 14 -13.58 2.84 -8.84
N ALA A 15 -14.07 4.02 -8.46
CA ALA A 15 -13.85 5.23 -9.26
C ALA A 15 -12.41 5.72 -9.03
N ILE A 16 -11.52 5.25 -9.89
CA ILE A 16 -10.07 5.43 -9.69
C ILE A 16 -9.65 6.75 -10.33
N ARG A 17 -9.21 7.72 -9.51
CA ARG A 17 -8.60 8.97 -9.96
C ARG A 17 -7.08 8.90 -9.99
N VAL A 18 -6.52 8.27 -11.02
CA VAL A 18 -5.07 8.31 -11.19
C VAL A 18 -4.67 9.60 -11.89
N LEU A 19 -3.69 10.34 -11.35
CA LEU A 19 -3.03 11.41 -12.10
C LEU A 19 -1.59 11.08 -12.41
N THR A 20 -1.19 11.52 -13.59
CA THR A 20 0.15 11.32 -14.13
C THR A 20 0.52 12.52 -14.98
N ASN A 21 1.80 12.81 -15.09
CA ASN A 21 2.34 13.71 -16.10
C ASN A 21 2.54 13.01 -17.47
N GLN A 22 2.18 11.72 -17.57
CA GLN A 22 2.29 10.87 -18.77
C GLN A 22 0.99 10.06 -19.00
N PRO A 23 -0.14 10.74 -19.31
CA PRO A 23 -1.47 10.11 -19.40
C PRO A 23 -1.57 8.94 -20.37
N GLN A 24 -0.72 8.93 -21.41
CA GLN A 24 -0.68 7.84 -22.40
C GLN A 24 -0.08 6.55 -21.82
N ARG A 25 0.99 6.64 -21.00
CA ARG A 25 1.60 5.46 -20.37
C ARG A 25 0.71 4.86 -19.29
N LEU A 26 0.06 5.74 -18.52
CA LEU A 26 -0.88 5.30 -17.50
C LEU A 26 -2.12 4.63 -18.10
N ARG A 27 -2.66 5.15 -19.21
CA ARG A 27 -3.77 4.48 -19.91
C ARG A 27 -3.39 3.06 -20.33
N LEU A 28 -2.16 2.83 -20.80
CA LEU A 28 -1.65 1.48 -21.11
C LEU A 28 -1.54 0.61 -19.85
N ALA A 29 -1.05 1.17 -18.74
CA ALA A 29 -0.95 0.44 -17.46
C ALA A 29 -2.33 0.07 -16.86
N LEU A 30 -3.36 0.87 -17.15
CA LEU A 30 -4.73 0.67 -16.68
C LEU A 30 -5.63 -0.05 -17.70
N GLN A 31 -5.12 -0.46 -18.87
CA GLN A 31 -5.93 -1.14 -19.90
C GLN A 31 -6.59 -2.44 -19.42
N SER A 32 -6.01 -3.11 -18.41
CA SER A 32 -6.60 -4.30 -17.79
C SER A 32 -7.74 -3.98 -16.81
N TRP A 33 -7.93 -2.71 -16.46
CA TRP A 33 -8.96 -2.23 -15.53
C TRP A 33 -10.13 -1.72 -16.39
N SER A 34 -11.01 -2.61 -16.84
CA SER A 34 -12.13 -2.29 -17.71
C SER A 34 -12.91 -1.04 -17.26
N SER A 35 -13.05 -0.03 -18.12
CA SER A 35 -14.00 1.12 -18.13
C SER A 35 -14.39 1.85 -16.82
N GLN A 36 -13.81 1.56 -15.66
CA GLN A 36 -14.27 2.02 -14.34
C GLN A 36 -13.34 3.07 -13.69
N ALA A 37 -12.20 3.39 -14.31
CA ALA A 37 -11.23 4.36 -13.82
C ALA A 37 -11.38 5.74 -14.49
N LEU A 38 -11.50 6.81 -13.70
CA LEU A 38 -11.45 8.20 -14.17
C LEU A 38 -10.02 8.73 -14.05
N VAL A 39 -9.22 8.64 -15.13
CA VAL A 39 -7.87 9.21 -15.13
C VAL A 39 -7.93 10.74 -15.13
N CYS A 40 -7.39 11.38 -14.10
CA CYS A 40 -7.24 12.83 -14.01
C CYS A 40 -5.81 13.23 -14.42
N SER A 41 -5.56 14.46 -14.83
CA SER A 41 -4.21 14.96 -15.11
C SER A 41 -4.18 16.43 -14.72
N PRO A 42 -3.10 16.93 -14.08
CA PRO A 42 -2.98 18.36 -13.83
C PRO A 42 -3.13 19.13 -15.15
N GLU A 43 -3.98 20.17 -15.15
CA GLU A 43 -4.31 20.97 -16.33
C GLU A 43 -3.15 21.88 -16.77
N ALA A 44 -2.17 22.12 -15.88
CA ALA A 44 -1.01 22.96 -16.13
C ALA A 44 0.31 22.21 -15.85
N ALA A 45 1.37 22.60 -16.57
CA ALA A 45 2.72 22.11 -16.32
C ALA A 45 3.17 22.48 -14.90
N LEU A 46 3.58 21.49 -14.12
CA LEU A 46 4.11 21.68 -12.77
C LEU A 46 5.50 22.35 -12.86
N SER A 47 5.77 23.35 -12.03
CA SER A 47 7.06 24.03 -12.02
C SER A 47 8.18 23.21 -11.38
N HIS A 48 7.82 22.18 -10.60
CA HIS A 48 8.78 21.20 -10.05
C HIS A 48 8.17 19.81 -9.95
N ARG A 49 8.96 18.74 -10.17
CA ARG A 49 8.47 17.34 -10.15
C ARG A 49 7.83 16.92 -8.82
N TYR A 50 8.34 17.44 -7.69
CA TYR A 50 7.79 17.15 -6.36
C TYR A 50 6.45 17.84 -6.09
N GLN A 51 6.01 18.76 -6.96
CA GLN A 51 4.67 19.34 -6.87
C GLN A 51 3.58 18.36 -7.28
N LEU A 52 3.94 17.22 -7.90
CA LEU A 52 2.98 16.21 -8.32
C LEU A 52 2.15 15.74 -7.13
N ALA A 53 2.78 15.25 -6.05
CA ALA A 53 2.11 14.83 -4.81
C ALA A 53 1.14 15.88 -4.24
N PHE A 54 1.45 17.16 -4.41
CA PHE A 54 0.59 18.27 -3.97
C PHE A 54 -0.54 18.59 -4.94
N ALA A 55 -0.35 18.39 -6.24
CA ALA A 55 -1.39 18.59 -7.25
C ALA A 55 -2.57 17.63 -7.08
N HIS A 56 -2.33 16.42 -6.56
CA HIS A 56 -3.41 15.46 -6.27
C HIS A 56 -4.39 15.95 -5.20
N ARG A 57 -3.99 16.90 -4.35
CA ARG A 57 -4.82 17.37 -3.22
C ARG A 57 -6.15 17.96 -3.70
N THR A 58 -6.15 18.73 -4.78
CA THR A 58 -7.39 19.26 -5.38
C THR A 58 -8.33 18.14 -5.84
N TYR A 59 -7.79 17.07 -6.42
CA TYR A 59 -8.60 15.94 -6.87
C TYR A 59 -9.11 15.08 -5.72
N MET A 60 -8.39 15.02 -4.60
CA MET A 60 -8.88 14.40 -3.37
C MET A 60 -10.05 15.21 -2.79
N GLU A 61 -9.96 16.54 -2.77
CA GLU A 61 -11.06 17.41 -2.34
C GLU A 61 -12.29 17.24 -3.24
N GLU A 62 -12.11 17.17 -4.56
CA GLU A 62 -13.19 16.87 -5.50
C GLU A 62 -13.81 15.49 -5.25
N ALA A 63 -12.97 14.49 -4.98
CA ALA A 63 -13.45 13.15 -4.70
C ALA A 63 -14.27 13.10 -3.39
N LEU A 64 -13.88 13.86 -2.37
CA LEU A 64 -14.66 14.01 -1.13
C LEU A 64 -16.01 14.69 -1.34
N LYS A 65 -16.11 15.62 -2.30
CA LYS A 65 -17.37 16.28 -2.71
C LYS A 65 -18.30 15.37 -3.51
N SER A 66 -17.82 14.22 -3.98
CA SER A 66 -18.66 13.28 -4.72
C SER A 66 -19.84 12.82 -3.87
N THR A 67 -21.04 12.89 -4.46
CA THR A 67 -22.28 12.33 -3.90
C THR A 67 -22.58 10.95 -4.47
N ASP A 68 -21.71 10.42 -5.33
CA ASP A 68 -21.85 9.08 -5.92
C ASP A 68 -21.74 8.02 -4.81
N PRO A 69 -22.81 7.28 -4.51
CA PRO A 69 -22.78 6.24 -3.48
C PRO A 69 -21.93 5.04 -3.89
N GLU A 70 -21.56 4.91 -5.17
CA GLU A 70 -20.71 3.82 -5.67
C GLU A 70 -19.22 4.13 -5.52
N TYR A 71 -18.83 5.38 -5.22
CA TYR A 71 -17.43 5.76 -5.00
C TYR A 71 -16.94 5.30 -3.61
N THR A 72 -16.07 4.30 -3.59
CA THR A 72 -15.58 3.69 -2.34
C THR A 72 -14.14 4.02 -1.99
N ALA A 73 -13.30 4.39 -2.96
CA ALA A 73 -11.86 4.57 -2.74
C ALA A 73 -11.21 5.56 -3.70
N PHE A 74 -10.21 6.30 -3.19
CA PHE A 74 -9.27 7.11 -3.97
C PHE A 74 -7.96 6.34 -4.15
N ILE A 75 -7.37 6.41 -5.34
CA ILE A 75 -6.04 5.84 -5.59
C ILE A 75 -5.12 6.93 -6.11
N TYR A 76 -4.03 7.20 -5.38
CA TYR A 76 -2.88 7.91 -5.91
C TYR A 76 -1.88 6.90 -6.49
N LEU A 77 -1.48 7.10 -7.75
CA LEU A 77 -0.54 6.23 -8.44
C LEU A 77 0.34 7.08 -9.36
N GLU A 78 1.65 6.88 -9.31
CA GLU A 78 2.62 7.51 -10.22
C GLU A 78 2.67 6.80 -11.58
N SER A 79 3.10 7.51 -12.64
CA SER A 79 3.11 6.99 -14.03
C SER A 79 3.94 5.74 -14.24
N ASP A 80 4.93 5.54 -13.38
CA ASP A 80 5.91 4.48 -13.42
C ASP A 80 5.65 3.40 -12.37
N ILE A 81 4.46 3.38 -11.76
CA ILE A 81 4.05 2.30 -10.88
C ILE A 81 2.93 1.49 -11.54
N ARG A 82 3.13 0.17 -11.65
CA ARG A 82 2.11 -0.77 -12.09
C ARG A 82 1.46 -1.44 -10.89
N LEU A 83 0.20 -1.09 -10.64
CA LEU A 83 -0.65 -1.72 -9.64
C LEU A 83 -1.49 -2.83 -10.30
N SER A 84 -1.37 -4.06 -9.81
CA SER A 84 -2.14 -5.19 -10.34
C SER A 84 -3.58 -5.17 -9.80
N TRP A 85 -4.52 -5.80 -10.53
CA TRP A 85 -5.89 -5.97 -10.03
C TRP A 85 -5.94 -6.81 -8.76
N ARG A 86 -5.09 -7.85 -8.67
CA ARG A 86 -4.97 -8.70 -7.47
C ARG A 86 -4.54 -7.89 -6.25
N ALA A 87 -3.63 -6.94 -6.44
CA ALA A 87 -3.18 -6.04 -5.39
C ALA A 87 -4.31 -5.12 -4.88
N LEU A 88 -5.11 -4.58 -5.80
CA LEU A 88 -6.28 -3.80 -5.44
C LEU A 88 -7.34 -4.64 -4.69
N LEU A 89 -7.59 -5.87 -5.12
CA LEU A 89 -8.48 -6.80 -4.42
C LEU A 89 -7.96 -7.16 -3.02
N GLY A 90 -6.65 -7.38 -2.88
CA GLY A 90 -6.01 -7.62 -1.60
C GLY A 90 -6.21 -6.45 -0.64
N TRP A 91 -6.02 -5.22 -1.13
CA TRP A 91 -6.33 -4.01 -0.35
C TRP A 91 -7.79 -3.95 0.06
N ALA A 92 -8.72 -4.15 -0.88
CA ALA A 92 -10.16 -4.11 -0.58
C ALA A 92 -10.61 -5.17 0.43
N ALA A 93 -9.93 -6.32 0.46
CA ALA A 93 -10.22 -7.40 1.42
C ALA A 93 -9.67 -7.11 2.83
N ASP A 94 -8.52 -6.43 2.95
CA ASP A 94 -7.86 -6.19 4.23
C ASP A 94 -8.28 -4.88 4.90
N GLU A 95 -8.57 -3.85 4.10
CA GLU A 95 -8.84 -2.50 4.59
C GLU A 95 -9.96 -2.44 5.65
N PRO A 96 -11.11 -3.12 5.51
CA PRO A 96 -12.19 -3.07 6.52
C PRO A 96 -11.78 -3.56 7.91
N VAL A 97 -10.78 -4.44 7.98
CA VAL A 97 -10.24 -4.95 9.25
C VAL A 97 -9.12 -4.04 9.74
N LEU A 98 -8.16 -3.70 8.86
CA LEU A 98 -6.99 -2.91 9.24
C LEU A 98 -7.35 -1.48 9.65
N SER A 99 -8.30 -0.83 8.98
CA SER A 99 -8.69 0.56 9.26
C SER A 99 -9.21 0.73 10.69
N ARG A 100 -9.98 -0.24 11.19
CA ARG A 100 -10.48 -0.29 12.58
C ARG A 100 -9.36 -0.38 13.62
N LEU A 101 -8.21 -0.88 13.21
CA LEU A 101 -7.01 -1.03 14.04
C LEU A 101 -6.04 0.14 13.87
N GLY A 102 -6.41 1.15 13.08
CA GLY A 102 -5.53 2.26 12.72
C GLY A 102 -4.45 1.89 11.70
N PHE A 103 -4.49 0.69 11.11
CA PHE A 103 -3.54 0.23 10.09
C PHE A 103 -4.13 0.34 8.67
N GLN A 104 -3.29 0.17 7.65
CA GLN A 104 -3.69 0.08 6.24
C GLN A 104 -2.86 -0.98 5.53
N ARG A 105 -3.46 -1.65 4.53
CA ARG A 105 -2.68 -2.57 3.69
C ARG A 105 -1.73 -1.74 2.83
N ALA A 106 -0.44 -2.04 2.94
CA ALA A 106 0.61 -1.45 2.13
C ALA A 106 1.03 -2.37 0.98
N PHE A 107 1.73 -1.76 0.03
CA PHE A 107 2.41 -2.44 -1.06
C PHE A 107 3.92 -2.29 -0.92
N TYR A 108 4.67 -3.08 -1.65
CA TYR A 108 6.13 -2.95 -1.74
C TYR A 108 6.55 -2.89 -3.20
N ARG A 109 7.51 -2.01 -3.49
CA ARG A 109 8.00 -1.82 -4.85
C ARG A 109 9.01 -2.88 -5.22
N VAL A 110 8.86 -3.40 -6.43
CA VAL A 110 9.77 -4.36 -7.04
C VAL A 110 10.24 -3.91 -8.41
N GLU A 111 11.47 -4.31 -8.74
CA GLU A 111 12.08 -4.15 -10.06
C GLU A 111 12.79 -5.43 -10.47
N PRO A 112 12.97 -5.69 -11.78
CA PRO A 112 13.78 -6.81 -12.23
C PRO A 112 15.25 -6.62 -11.83
N ILE A 113 15.86 -7.66 -11.28
CA ILE A 113 17.28 -7.72 -10.95
C ILE A 113 18.06 -7.93 -12.25
N GLU A 114 19.02 -7.06 -12.54
CA GLU A 114 19.74 -7.05 -13.83
C GLU A 114 20.39 -8.41 -14.16
N GLN A 115 20.89 -9.14 -13.17
CA GLN A 115 21.61 -10.40 -13.41
C GLN A 115 20.74 -11.59 -13.80
N ASN A 116 19.50 -11.65 -13.34
CA ASN A 116 18.66 -12.85 -13.48
C ASN A 116 17.20 -12.57 -13.90
N GLY A 117 16.82 -11.29 -14.00
CA GLY A 117 15.47 -10.86 -14.37
C GLY A 117 14.40 -11.14 -13.32
N LEU A 118 14.74 -11.67 -12.15
CA LEU A 118 13.79 -11.90 -11.05
C LEU A 118 13.43 -10.58 -10.38
N LEU A 119 12.23 -10.48 -9.83
CA LEU A 119 11.77 -9.27 -9.15
C LEU A 119 12.42 -9.16 -7.76
N GLY A 120 13.15 -8.06 -7.52
CA GLY A 120 13.75 -7.72 -6.23
C GLY A 120 13.07 -6.50 -5.60
N LEU A 121 12.96 -6.48 -4.27
CA LEU A 121 12.43 -5.33 -3.55
C LEU A 121 13.42 -4.17 -3.55
N THR A 122 12.96 -3.00 -3.95
CA THR A 122 13.85 -1.84 -4.17
C THR A 122 14.00 -0.95 -2.95
N ASP A 123 13.02 -0.96 -2.05
CA ASP A 123 12.97 -0.03 -0.92
C ASP A 123 13.60 -0.58 0.36
N GLN A 124 13.85 -1.88 0.42
CA GLN A 124 14.43 -2.52 1.59
C GLN A 124 15.90 -2.84 1.32
N MET A 125 16.79 -2.21 2.07
CA MET A 125 18.24 -2.38 1.90
C MET A 125 18.77 -3.68 2.53
N GLU A 126 18.05 -4.25 3.50
CA GLU A 126 18.48 -5.38 4.30
C GLU A 126 17.32 -6.36 4.57
N ARG A 127 17.65 -7.57 5.01
CA ARG A 127 16.67 -8.56 5.47
C ARG A 127 16.03 -8.11 6.78
N VAL A 128 14.71 -8.25 6.89
CA VAL A 128 13.98 -7.96 8.12
C VAL A 128 14.13 -9.13 9.10
N GLN A 129 14.80 -8.89 10.22
CA GLN A 129 14.91 -9.87 11.31
C GLN A 129 13.79 -9.62 12.34
N LEU A 130 12.77 -10.48 12.39
CA LEU A 130 11.63 -10.26 13.29
C LEU A 130 12.02 -10.25 14.78
N ALA A 131 13.08 -10.97 15.16
CA ALA A 131 13.56 -10.96 16.53
C ALA A 131 13.97 -9.57 17.01
N THR A 132 14.53 -8.74 16.11
CA THR A 132 14.98 -7.37 16.40
C THR A 132 14.05 -6.30 15.83
N TYR A 133 13.08 -6.68 15.00
CA TYR A 133 12.08 -5.80 14.40
C TYR A 133 10.65 -6.40 14.53
N PRO A 134 10.08 -6.46 15.75
CA PRO A 134 8.81 -7.15 16.00
C PRO A 134 7.59 -6.26 15.72
N ARG A 135 7.53 -5.62 14.55
CA ARG A 135 6.43 -4.71 14.16
C ARG A 135 5.40 -5.43 13.30
N THR A 136 4.68 -6.34 13.94
CA THR A 136 3.70 -7.22 13.28
C THR A 136 2.30 -7.02 13.81
N VAL A 137 1.30 -7.15 12.94
CA VAL A 137 -0.12 -7.16 13.29
C VAL A 137 -0.68 -8.55 13.00
N ARG A 138 -1.56 -9.04 13.88
CA ARG A 138 -2.28 -10.30 13.67
C ARG A 138 -3.77 -10.02 13.73
N THR A 139 -4.49 -10.47 12.71
CA THR A 139 -5.96 -10.38 12.67
C THR A 139 -6.57 -11.77 12.67
N ARG A 140 -7.72 -11.90 13.32
CA ARG A 140 -8.50 -13.13 13.40
C ARG A 140 -9.96 -12.84 13.09
N ALA A 141 -10.52 -13.57 12.13
CA ALA A 141 -11.94 -13.62 11.91
C ALA A 141 -12.52 -14.81 12.67
N MET A 142 -13.53 -14.54 13.49
CA MET A 142 -14.19 -15.53 14.34
C MET A 142 -15.56 -15.89 13.76
N LEU A 143 -15.92 -17.18 13.81
CA LEU A 143 -17.30 -17.66 13.66
C LEU A 143 -17.71 -18.35 14.97
N GLY A 144 -18.39 -17.62 15.84
CA GLY A 144 -18.57 -18.05 17.23
C GLY A 144 -17.23 -18.08 17.96
N GLU A 145 -16.85 -19.25 18.47
CA GLU A 145 -15.56 -19.48 19.16
C GLU A 145 -14.45 -20.01 18.23
N GLU A 146 -14.76 -20.30 16.97
CA GLU A 146 -13.80 -20.85 16.00
C GLU A 146 -13.09 -19.73 15.21
N ILE A 147 -11.77 -19.82 15.10
CA ILE A 147 -10.98 -18.99 14.18
C ILE A 147 -11.17 -19.55 12.77
N VAL A 148 -11.92 -18.83 11.92
CA VAL A 148 -12.15 -19.23 10.53
C VAL A 148 -11.14 -18.61 9.55
N GLN A 149 -10.50 -17.53 9.97
CA GLN A 149 -9.43 -16.91 9.19
C GLN A 149 -8.43 -16.23 10.12
N GLU A 150 -7.16 -16.35 9.77
CA GLU A 150 -6.06 -15.67 10.46
C GLU A 150 -5.11 -15.07 9.44
N LYS A 151 -4.71 -13.82 9.65
CA LYS A 151 -3.73 -13.13 8.80
C LYS A 151 -2.67 -12.44 9.66
N TYR A 152 -1.48 -12.37 9.09
CA TYR A 152 -0.33 -11.71 9.69
C TYR A 152 0.16 -10.61 8.76
N PHE A 153 0.53 -9.48 9.35
CA PHE A 153 1.04 -8.33 8.65
C PHE A 153 2.32 -7.86 9.30
N LEU A 154 3.22 -7.29 8.50
CA LEU A 154 4.51 -6.77 8.88
C LEU A 154 4.63 -5.34 8.38
N GLN A 155 5.01 -4.41 9.26
CA GLN A 155 5.55 -3.14 8.80
C GLN A 155 6.95 -3.36 8.24
N LEU A 156 7.21 -2.89 7.03
CA LEU A 156 8.58 -2.93 6.50
C LEU A 156 9.43 -1.81 7.12
N PRO A 157 10.74 -2.03 7.36
CA PRO A 157 11.65 -1.00 7.92
C PRO A 157 11.61 0.32 7.18
N ASN A 158 11.55 0.27 5.85
CA ASN A 158 11.32 1.44 5.02
C ASN A 158 9.89 1.41 4.45
N PRO A 159 8.90 2.03 5.09
CA PRO A 159 7.51 1.98 4.65
C PRO A 159 7.20 2.96 3.51
N TYR A 160 8.18 3.66 2.93
CA TYR A 160 7.92 4.64 1.87
C TYR A 160 7.35 3.97 0.61
N MET A 161 6.24 4.51 0.11
CA MET A 161 5.56 4.02 -1.08
C MET A 161 5.08 5.19 -1.94
N GLY A 162 5.48 5.21 -3.22
CA GLY A 162 5.07 6.23 -4.21
C GLY A 162 3.64 6.09 -4.72
N MET A 163 2.77 5.45 -3.96
CA MET A 163 1.35 5.28 -4.25
C MET A 163 0.59 5.04 -2.94
N TRP A 164 -0.73 5.21 -2.94
CA TRP A 164 -1.58 4.80 -1.82
C TRP A 164 -3.04 4.69 -2.26
N ILE A 165 -3.81 3.95 -1.47
CA ILE A 165 -5.25 3.81 -1.64
C ILE A 165 -5.91 4.25 -0.35
N ALA A 166 -6.97 5.05 -0.45
CA ALA A 166 -7.73 5.55 0.68
C ALA A 166 -9.20 5.23 0.50
N ASP A 167 -9.85 4.70 1.54
CA ASP A 167 -11.29 4.83 1.64
C ASP A 167 -11.66 6.30 1.97
N ARG A 168 -12.98 6.57 2.02
CA ARG A 168 -13.46 7.94 2.26
C ARG A 168 -13.02 8.47 3.63
N ASP A 169 -13.12 7.66 4.67
CA ASP A 169 -12.83 8.09 6.05
C ASP A 169 -11.34 8.41 6.21
N ARG A 170 -10.46 7.58 5.65
CA ARG A 170 -9.03 7.80 5.64
C ARG A 170 -8.65 9.01 4.78
N LEU A 171 -9.35 9.25 3.67
CA LEU A 171 -9.16 10.45 2.87
C LEU A 171 -9.57 11.71 3.66
N VAL A 172 -10.70 11.68 4.37
CA VAL A 172 -11.11 12.78 5.26
C VAL A 172 -10.04 13.05 6.31
N ASN A 173 -9.61 12.00 7.03
CA ASN A 173 -8.56 12.11 8.05
C ASN A 173 -7.28 12.73 7.49
N PHE A 174 -6.92 12.40 6.25
CA PHE A 174 -5.77 13.00 5.59
C PHE A 174 -5.94 14.49 5.39
N THR A 175 -7.05 14.91 4.78
CA THR A 175 -7.29 16.32 4.45
C THR A 175 -7.34 17.23 5.67
N THR A 176 -7.60 16.66 6.86
CA THR A 176 -7.61 17.38 8.14
C THR A 176 -6.31 17.25 8.94
N SER A 177 -5.36 16.44 8.48
CA SER A 177 -4.09 16.19 9.17
C SER A 177 -3.08 17.32 8.95
N LEU A 178 -2.05 17.38 9.81
CA LEU A 178 -0.91 18.28 9.59
C LEU A 178 -0.19 17.96 8.28
N GLN A 179 -0.13 16.69 7.89
CA GLN A 179 0.49 16.19 6.66
C GLN A 179 -0.22 16.70 5.39
N TRP A 180 -1.43 17.26 5.53
CA TRP A 180 -2.12 17.96 4.46
C TRP A 180 -1.57 19.34 4.15
N THR A 181 -0.77 19.96 5.02
CA THR A 181 -0.14 21.25 4.71
C THR A 181 1.19 21.01 3.99
N LYS A 182 1.81 22.06 3.45
CA LYS A 182 3.15 22.00 2.83
C LYS A 182 4.26 22.29 3.83
N GLU A 183 3.89 22.57 5.08
CA GLU A 183 4.75 23.18 6.09
C GLU A 183 4.78 22.26 7.30
N ILE A 184 5.57 21.18 7.22
CA ILE A 184 5.97 20.41 8.40
C ILE A 184 7.49 20.52 8.51
N ASP A 185 7.93 21.34 9.45
CA ASP A 185 9.30 21.33 9.95
C ASP A 185 9.55 19.98 10.67
N PRO A 186 10.60 19.18 10.37
CA PRO A 186 11.80 19.50 9.59
C PRO A 186 11.91 18.82 8.21
N TRP A 187 10.80 18.43 7.59
CA TRP A 187 10.83 17.65 6.35
C TRP A 187 10.93 18.54 5.11
N ASP A 188 11.79 18.18 4.15
CA ASP A 188 11.90 18.90 2.89
C ASP A 188 10.69 18.62 1.99
N THR A 189 10.58 19.36 0.87
CA THR A 189 9.45 19.21 -0.06
C THR A 189 9.33 17.79 -0.65
N ARG A 190 10.44 17.06 -0.79
CA ARG A 190 10.46 15.68 -1.27
C ARG A 190 10.00 14.71 -0.19
N GLU A 191 10.47 14.84 1.05
CA GLU A 191 9.97 14.03 2.15
C GLU A 191 8.49 14.29 2.41
N MET A 192 8.05 15.55 2.31
CA MET A 192 6.64 15.92 2.39
C MET A 192 5.79 15.39 1.24
N ALA A 193 6.34 15.38 0.02
CA ALA A 193 5.69 14.74 -1.13
C ALA A 193 5.56 13.22 -0.96
N ALA A 194 6.48 12.60 -0.22
CA ALA A 194 6.46 11.18 0.13
C ALA A 194 5.70 10.89 1.44
N CYS A 195 5.36 11.92 2.23
CA CYS A 195 4.60 11.79 3.46
C CYS A 195 3.11 11.61 3.12
N GLY A 196 2.73 10.35 2.94
CA GLY A 196 1.36 9.96 2.64
C GLY A 196 0.54 9.60 3.88
N LEU A 197 -0.64 9.04 3.61
CA LEU A 197 -1.63 8.53 4.58
C LEU A 197 -1.04 7.64 5.69
N GLN A 198 0.04 6.96 5.38
CA GLN A 198 0.69 6.01 6.26
C GLN A 198 1.31 6.60 7.52
N PHE A 199 1.55 7.92 7.59
CA PHE A 199 2.14 8.54 8.79
C PHE A 199 1.09 9.23 9.69
N ILE A 200 -0.20 9.01 9.41
CA ILE A 200 -1.31 9.61 10.14
C ILE A 200 -1.88 8.58 11.10
N GLY A 201 -2.03 8.97 12.36
CA GLY A 201 -2.61 8.10 13.39
C GLY A 201 -1.83 6.81 13.59
N THR A 202 -0.50 6.86 13.46
CA THR A 202 0.38 5.69 13.60
C THR A 202 0.15 4.99 14.93
N PRO A 203 -0.22 3.69 14.92
CA PRO A 203 -0.41 2.93 16.16
C PRO A 203 0.88 2.81 16.99
N ASP A 204 0.74 2.75 18.31
CA ASP A 204 1.86 2.65 19.24
C ASP A 204 2.80 1.48 18.93
N GLY A 205 4.10 1.75 18.92
CA GLY A 205 5.13 0.76 18.60
C GLY A 205 5.47 0.64 17.10
N PHE A 206 4.74 1.33 16.22
CA PHE A 206 4.98 1.38 14.78
C PHE A 206 5.55 2.74 14.35
N VAL A 207 6.18 2.80 13.16
CA VAL A 207 6.65 4.08 12.56
C VAL A 207 5.71 4.62 11.48
N SER A 208 4.74 3.82 11.07
CA SER A 208 3.64 4.14 10.14
C SER A 208 2.44 3.21 10.40
N SER A 209 1.28 3.51 9.83
CA SER A 209 0.12 2.62 9.78
C SER A 209 0.19 1.60 8.64
N ALA A 210 1.21 1.67 7.79
CA ALA A 210 1.38 0.80 6.62
C ALA A 210 1.95 -0.57 7.01
N VAL A 211 1.19 -1.63 6.72
CA VAL A 211 1.59 -3.02 6.96
C VAL A 211 1.32 -3.89 5.73
N VAL A 212 2.24 -4.81 5.44
CA VAL A 212 2.17 -5.74 4.30
C VAL A 212 1.84 -7.13 4.84
N PRO A 213 0.87 -7.86 4.26
CA PRO A 213 0.61 -9.23 4.67
C PRO A 213 1.82 -10.14 4.40
N TYR A 214 2.06 -11.07 5.30
CA TYR A 214 3.12 -12.06 5.16
C TYR A 214 2.70 -13.39 5.77
N ASP A 215 3.31 -14.46 5.30
CA ASP A 215 3.19 -15.78 5.90
C ASP A 215 4.26 -15.95 7.00
N PRO A 216 3.87 -16.15 8.27
CA PRO A 216 4.84 -16.33 9.36
C PRO A 216 5.59 -17.68 9.31
N GLU A 217 5.11 -18.67 8.56
CA GLU A 217 5.78 -19.97 8.44
C GLU A 217 6.90 -19.93 7.41
N SER A 218 6.61 -19.44 6.21
CA SER A 218 7.63 -19.28 5.15
C SER A 218 8.43 -17.98 5.27
N GLY A 219 7.89 -16.99 5.97
CA GLY A 219 8.40 -15.63 6.04
C GLY A 219 8.03 -14.75 4.84
N GLN A 220 7.37 -15.32 3.85
CA GLN A 220 7.17 -14.68 2.56
C GLN A 220 6.15 -13.54 2.64
N LEU A 221 6.47 -12.40 2.02
CA LEU A 221 5.49 -11.34 1.81
C LEU A 221 4.44 -11.81 0.78
N ASP A 222 3.21 -11.37 0.96
CA ASP A 222 2.13 -11.62 0.00
C ASP A 222 2.51 -11.04 -1.37
N ALA A 223 2.61 -11.89 -2.40
CA ALA A 223 2.93 -11.50 -3.76
C ALA A 223 1.90 -10.52 -4.35
N ASP A 224 0.65 -10.58 -3.86
CA ASP A 224 -0.39 -9.63 -4.26
C ASP A 224 -0.19 -8.24 -3.63
N SER A 225 0.80 -8.05 -2.74
CA SER A 225 1.25 -6.72 -2.32
C SER A 225 2.40 -6.14 -3.13
N ALA A 226 2.93 -6.86 -4.14
CA ALA A 226 3.98 -6.34 -5.00
C ALA A 226 3.43 -5.33 -6.03
N VAL A 227 4.10 -4.18 -6.16
CA VAL A 227 3.86 -3.20 -7.23
C VAL A 227 5.13 -2.99 -8.02
N GLU A 228 5.05 -3.08 -9.35
CA GLU A 228 6.24 -2.98 -10.21
C GLU A 228 6.57 -1.52 -10.48
N HIS A 229 7.84 -1.16 -10.35
CA HIS A 229 8.35 0.14 -10.72
C HIS A 229 8.94 0.10 -12.14
N LEU A 230 8.18 0.63 -13.10
CA LEU A 230 8.43 0.55 -14.54
C LEU A 230 9.65 1.34 -15.01
N SER A 231 10.21 2.22 -14.17
CA SER A 231 11.38 3.01 -14.54
C SER A 231 12.67 2.19 -14.57
N ASN A 232 12.70 1.04 -13.88
CA ASN A 232 13.87 0.15 -13.80
C ASN A 232 15.15 0.85 -13.31
N LYS A 233 14.99 1.92 -12.50
CA LYS A 233 16.09 2.77 -12.07
C LYS A 233 16.98 2.09 -11.01
N TYR A 234 16.43 1.14 -10.27
CA TYR A 234 17.09 0.44 -9.17
C TYR A 234 17.55 -0.98 -9.55
N CYS A 235 17.24 -1.45 -10.78
CA CYS A 235 17.62 -2.76 -11.32
C CYS A 235 19.11 -3.13 -11.12
N GLY A 236 20.01 -2.15 -11.22
CA GLY A 236 21.46 -2.32 -11.05
C GLY A 236 22.01 -1.95 -9.67
N ALA A 237 21.19 -1.39 -8.77
CA ALA A 237 21.64 -0.88 -7.47
C ALA A 237 21.81 -1.97 -6.40
N HIS A 238 21.16 -3.13 -6.57
CA HIS A 238 21.15 -4.23 -5.60
C HIS A 238 22.25 -5.28 -5.85
N THR A 239 23.21 -4.97 -6.71
CA THR A 239 24.22 -5.92 -7.23
C THR A 239 25.44 -6.11 -6.34
N ARG A 240 25.56 -5.41 -5.20
CA ARG A 240 26.79 -5.49 -4.39
C ARG A 240 27.01 -6.80 -3.64
N ASP A 241 26.02 -7.71 -3.54
CA ASP A 241 26.21 -9.02 -2.88
C ASP A 241 25.44 -10.19 -3.53
N GLY A 242 25.04 -10.10 -4.80
CA GLY A 242 24.36 -11.22 -5.47
C GLY A 242 23.07 -11.66 -4.79
N MET A 243 22.38 -10.76 -4.09
CA MET A 243 21.12 -11.05 -3.42
C MET A 243 20.01 -11.26 -4.45
N THR A 244 19.91 -12.50 -4.90
CA THR A 244 18.66 -13.05 -5.43
C THR A 244 17.75 -13.17 -4.22
N LEU A 245 16.85 -12.20 -4.04
CA LEU A 245 15.86 -12.23 -2.96
C LEU A 245 14.80 -13.26 -3.31
N ASP A 246 15.13 -14.54 -3.08
CA ASP A 246 14.11 -15.53 -2.75
C ASP A 246 13.37 -14.97 -1.53
N VAL A 247 12.19 -14.43 -1.83
CA VAL A 247 11.10 -14.04 -0.95
C VAL A 247 11.46 -14.16 0.54
N TYR A 248 11.73 -13.01 1.18
CA TYR A 248 12.13 -12.85 2.59
C TYR A 248 11.94 -14.10 3.44
N LYS A 249 13.00 -14.85 3.71
CA LYS A 249 12.96 -15.79 4.83
C LYS A 249 13.08 -14.98 6.10
N VAL A 250 11.93 -14.69 6.71
CA VAL A 250 11.86 -14.14 8.06
C VAL A 250 12.33 -15.23 9.03
N GLU A 251 13.48 -15.02 9.67
CA GLU A 251 13.97 -15.95 10.68
C GLU A 251 13.27 -15.70 12.01
N ASN A 252 12.65 -16.74 12.57
CA ASN A 252 11.87 -16.67 13.80
C ASN A 252 12.52 -17.50 14.92
N PRO A 253 13.49 -16.94 15.68
CA PRO A 253 13.96 -17.54 16.91
C PRO A 253 13.22 -16.87 18.08
N THR A 254 12.04 -17.40 18.44
CA THR A 254 11.48 -17.27 19.80
C THR A 254 11.61 -15.89 20.47
N ALA A 255 10.98 -14.83 19.95
CA ALA A 255 10.96 -13.52 20.62
C ALA A 255 9.61 -13.25 21.31
N ARG A 256 9.62 -12.53 22.43
CA ARG A 256 8.39 -12.01 23.08
C ARG A 256 8.04 -10.68 22.38
N HIS A 257 6.83 -10.62 21.82
CA HIS A 257 6.43 -9.62 20.83
C HIS A 257 5.58 -8.49 21.43
N CYS A 258 5.66 -7.29 20.86
CA CYS A 258 4.55 -6.34 20.91
C CYS A 258 3.47 -6.87 19.96
N ARG A 259 2.50 -7.63 20.50
CA ARG A 259 1.37 -8.19 19.75
C ARG A 259 0.15 -7.33 20.03
N ILE A 260 -0.28 -6.58 19.03
CA ILE A 260 -1.66 -6.09 19.00
C ILE A 260 -2.48 -7.23 18.37
N SER A 261 -3.17 -7.99 19.22
CA SER A 261 -4.19 -8.95 18.79
C SER A 261 -5.55 -8.32 19.00
N VAL A 262 -6.34 -8.19 17.94
CA VAL A 262 -7.72 -7.73 18.03
C VAL A 262 -8.62 -8.77 17.39
N GLU A 263 -9.64 -9.16 18.14
CA GLU A 263 -10.66 -10.13 17.73
C GLU A 263 -11.79 -9.36 17.05
N SER A 264 -12.05 -9.67 15.78
CA SER A 264 -13.21 -9.10 15.06
C SER A 264 -14.27 -10.17 14.88
N PHE A 265 -15.48 -9.88 15.36
CA PHE A 265 -16.65 -10.71 15.16
C PHE A 265 -17.22 -10.43 13.76
N LEU A 266 -17.29 -11.47 12.91
CA LEU A 266 -18.15 -11.44 11.74
C LEU A 266 -19.58 -11.70 12.25
N VAL A 267 -20.46 -10.69 12.16
CA VAL A 267 -21.90 -10.86 12.34
C VAL A 267 -22.53 -11.13 10.98
#